data_AF-A0AAV0XU95-F1
#
_entry.id   AF-A0AAV0XU95-F1
#
_cell.length_a   1.000
_cell.length_b   1.000
_cell.length_c   1.000
_cell.angle_alpha   90.00
_cell.angle_beta   90.00
_cell.angle_gamma   90.00
#
_symmetry.space_group_name_H-M   'P 1'
#
loop_
_entity.id
_entity.type
_entity.pdbx_description
1 polymer ?
#
loop_
_entity_poly.entity_id
_entity_poly.type
_entity_poly.pdbx_seq_one_letter_code
_entity_poly.pdbx_strand_id
1 'polypeptide(L)'
;MAKKKEQLLHFIDAYRSLPELWDIECPSYSNRLKKAAAYDVLIEKLKPLEPDAVRDSVVKKINNLRSTFRKELKKVNDSKRSGAGSEDVYVPSLWYFNELMFLVDQETPDTSESTFAVDNENSQDSVSERTL
;
A
#
# COMPACT_ATOMS: atom_id res chain seq x y z
N MET A 1 18.92 -8.54 3.12
CA MET A 1 17.99 -7.46 3.51
C MET A 1 17.85 -6.40 2.41
N ALA A 2 18.93 -5.75 1.95
CA ALA A 2 18.87 -4.69 0.92
C ALA A 2 18.26 -5.14 -0.42
N LYS A 3 18.68 -6.32 -0.93
CA LYS A 3 18.20 -6.85 -2.21
C LYS A 3 16.67 -6.99 -2.29
N LYS A 4 16.02 -7.46 -1.21
CA LYS A 4 14.55 -7.59 -1.20
C LYS A 4 13.84 -6.22 -1.21
N LYS A 5 14.41 -5.21 -0.56
CA LYS A 5 13.88 -3.84 -0.58
C LYS A 5 13.97 -3.24 -1.98
N GLU A 6 15.13 -3.38 -2.62
CA GLU A 6 15.35 -2.92 -4.00
C GLU A 6 14.39 -3.57 -4.99
N GLN A 7 14.21 -4.90 -4.92
CA GLN A 7 13.25 -5.60 -5.78
C GLN A 7 11.80 -5.15 -5.52
N LEU A 8 11.44 -4.83 -4.27
CA LEU A 8 10.13 -4.25 -3.97
C LEU A 8 9.96 -2.86 -4.59
N LEU A 9 11.00 -2.02 -4.54
CA LEU A 9 10.98 -0.70 -5.18
C LEU A 9 10.81 -0.83 -6.69
N HIS A 10 11.57 -1.72 -7.34
CA HIS A 10 11.41 -1.99 -8.78
C HIS A 10 10.00 -2.49 -9.14
N PHE A 11 9.38 -3.28 -8.27
CA PHE A 11 7.99 -3.70 -8.44
C PHE A 11 7.02 -2.52 -8.33
N ILE A 12 7.20 -1.66 -7.32
CA ILE A 12 6.34 -0.47 -7.12
C ILE A 12 6.49 0.50 -8.29
N ASP A 13 7.71 0.76 -8.76
CA ASP A 13 7.97 1.63 -9.91
C ASP A 13 7.34 1.09 -11.20
N ALA A 14 7.43 -0.21 -11.43
CA ALA A 14 6.75 -0.85 -12.56
C ALA A 14 5.22 -0.75 -12.43
N TYR A 15 4.67 -0.89 -11.23
CA TYR A 15 3.23 -0.72 -11.02
C TYR A 15 2.79 0.72 -11.24
N ARG A 16 3.57 1.70 -10.76
CA ARG A 16 3.34 3.14 -10.99
C ARG A 16 3.29 3.48 -12.48
N SER A 17 4.15 2.88 -13.30
CA SER A 17 4.20 3.14 -14.76
C SER A 17 3.10 2.46 -15.58
N LEU A 18 2.23 1.67 -14.96
CA LEU A 18 1.13 0.94 -15.59
C LEU A 18 -0.24 1.50 -15.14
N PRO A 19 -0.63 2.71 -15.57
CA PRO A 19 -1.87 3.37 -15.14
C PRO A 19 -3.12 2.56 -15.44
N GLU A 20 -3.11 1.70 -16.46
CA GLU A 20 -4.20 0.76 -16.74
C GLU A 20 -4.55 -0.16 -15.56
N LEU A 21 -3.66 -0.34 -14.59
CA LEU A 21 -3.91 -1.17 -13.41
C LEU A 21 -4.48 -0.40 -12.22
N TRP A 22 -4.29 0.92 -12.14
CA TRP A 22 -4.56 1.68 -10.90
C TRP A 22 -5.28 3.00 -11.09
N ASP A 23 -5.16 3.63 -12.25
CA ASP A 23 -5.75 4.92 -12.54
C ASP A 23 -7.11 4.75 -13.21
N ILE A 24 -8.20 5.08 -12.51
CA ILE A 24 -9.57 4.99 -13.04
C ILE A 24 -9.85 5.99 -14.16
N GLU A 25 -9.10 7.10 -14.22
CA GLU A 25 -9.25 8.14 -15.24
C GLU A 25 -8.50 7.76 -16.53
N CYS A 26 -7.57 6.81 -16.46
CA CYS A 26 -6.87 6.30 -17.62
C CYS A 26 -7.86 5.64 -18.60
N PRO A 27 -7.92 6.07 -19.87
CA PRO A 27 -8.80 5.46 -20.88
C PRO A 27 -8.56 3.96 -21.08
N SER A 28 -7.36 3.49 -20.72
CA SER A 28 -6.97 2.09 -20.82
C SER A 28 -7.34 1.26 -19.60
N TYR A 29 -7.90 1.86 -18.53
CA TYR A 29 -8.32 1.15 -17.32
C TYR A 29 -9.41 0.11 -17.60
N SER A 30 -10.34 0.36 -18.53
CA SER A 30 -11.34 -0.65 -18.94
C SER A 30 -10.81 -1.63 -19.99
N ASN A 31 -9.61 -1.41 -20.54
CA ASN A 31 -9.06 -2.22 -21.61
C ASN A 31 -8.45 -3.53 -21.07
N ARG A 32 -9.19 -4.63 -21.21
CA ARG A 32 -8.79 -5.96 -20.75
C ARG A 32 -7.47 -6.45 -21.36
N LEU A 33 -7.18 -6.13 -22.61
CA LEU A 33 -5.94 -6.56 -23.27
C LEU A 33 -4.72 -5.82 -22.71
N LYS A 34 -4.84 -4.51 -22.50
CA LYS A 34 -3.78 -3.71 -21.88
C LYS A 34 -3.54 -4.13 -20.43
N LYS A 35 -4.60 -4.33 -19.65
CA LYS A 35 -4.49 -4.89 -18.29
C LYS A 35 -3.78 -6.24 -18.27
N ALA A 36 -4.11 -7.13 -19.21
CA ALA A 36 -3.46 -8.44 -19.28
C ALA A 36 -1.94 -8.29 -19.52
N ALA A 37 -1.53 -7.46 -20.49
CA ALA A 37 -0.13 -7.19 -20.77
C ALA A 37 0.60 -6.53 -19.59
N ALA A 38 -0.08 -5.60 -18.89
CA ALA A 38 0.45 -4.95 -17.70
C ALA A 38 0.71 -5.95 -16.55
N TYR A 39 -0.22 -6.88 -16.34
CA TYR A 39 -0.01 -7.96 -15.37
C TYR A 39 1.18 -8.84 -15.74
N ASP A 40 1.38 -9.15 -17.03
CA ASP A 40 2.50 -9.97 -17.47
C ASP A 40 3.85 -9.26 -17.18
N VAL A 41 3.91 -7.94 -17.36
CA VAL A 41 5.08 -7.13 -16.95
C VAL A 41 5.33 -7.23 -15.44
N LEU A 42 4.28 -7.11 -14.62
CA LEU A 42 4.43 -7.18 -13.16
C LEU A 42 4.79 -8.57 -12.64
N ILE A 43 4.39 -9.63 -13.33
CA ILE A 43 4.81 -11.00 -12.99
C ILE A 43 6.33 -11.10 -13.08
N GLU A 44 6.93 -10.64 -14.19
CA GLU A 44 8.38 -10.67 -14.36
C GLU A 44 9.12 -9.83 -13.30
N LYS A 45 8.51 -8.72 -12.85
CA LYS A 45 9.05 -7.89 -11.76
C LYS A 45 8.89 -8.52 -10.38
N LEU A 46 7.92 -9.41 -10.18
CA LEU A 46 7.68 -10.10 -8.92
C LEU A 46 8.53 -11.36 -8.75
N LYS A 47 8.93 -12.03 -9.85
CA LYS A 47 9.76 -13.25 -9.85
C LYS A 47 11.04 -13.18 -8.99
N PRO A 48 11.79 -12.06 -8.94
CA PRO A 48 12.96 -11.95 -8.05
C PRO A 48 12.64 -12.02 -6.55
N LEU A 49 11.38 -11.76 -6.16
CA LEU A 49 10.88 -11.90 -4.78
C LEU A 49 10.18 -13.24 -4.56
N GLU A 50 9.39 -13.67 -5.55
CA GLU A 50 8.52 -14.85 -5.52
C GLU A 50 8.71 -15.61 -6.86
N PRO A 51 9.64 -16.59 -6.96
CA PRO A 51 10.03 -17.21 -8.23
C PRO A 51 8.89 -17.91 -8.99
N ASP A 52 7.87 -18.35 -8.27
CA ASP A 52 6.63 -18.97 -8.76
C ASP A 52 5.50 -17.97 -9.01
N ALA A 53 5.82 -16.66 -9.07
CA ALA A 53 4.85 -15.61 -9.29
C ALA A 53 3.98 -15.87 -10.52
N VAL A 54 2.68 -15.83 -10.28
CA VAL A 54 1.63 -15.82 -11.30
C VAL A 54 0.77 -14.58 -11.15
N ARG A 55 -0.20 -14.39 -12.04
CA ARG A 55 -1.12 -13.24 -11.98
C ARG A 55 -1.77 -13.08 -10.60
N ASP A 56 -2.20 -14.17 -9.98
CA ASP A 56 -2.82 -14.13 -8.65
C ASP A 56 -1.86 -13.64 -7.56
N SER A 57 -0.58 -13.98 -7.65
CA SER A 57 0.46 -13.47 -6.76
C SER A 57 0.61 -11.96 -6.90
N VAL A 58 0.62 -11.45 -8.14
CA VAL A 58 0.68 -10.00 -8.43
C VAL A 58 -0.55 -9.28 -7.89
N VAL A 59 -1.75 -9.80 -8.14
CA VAL A 59 -3.00 -9.21 -7.62
C VAL A 59 -2.98 -9.15 -6.10
N LYS A 60 -2.60 -10.25 -5.43
CA LYS A 60 -2.42 -10.26 -3.97
C LYS A 60 -1.39 -9.24 -3.51
N LYS A 61 -0.25 -9.12 -4.21
CA LYS A 61 0.82 -8.18 -3.88
C LYS A 61 0.33 -6.73 -3.93
N ILE A 62 -0.35 -6.36 -5.02
CA ILE A 62 -0.94 -5.02 -5.20
C ILE A 62 -1.96 -4.75 -4.09
N ASN A 63 -2.87 -5.68 -3.82
CA ASN A 63 -3.89 -5.52 -2.79
C ASN A 63 -3.29 -5.32 -1.40
N ASN A 64 -2.22 -6.05 -1.08
CA ASN A 64 -1.49 -5.89 0.19
C ASN A 64 -0.79 -4.54 0.29
N LEU A 65 -0.16 -4.06 -0.80
CA LEU A 65 0.46 -2.73 -0.85
C LEU A 65 -0.58 -1.63 -0.64
N ARG A 66 -1.70 -1.68 -1.37
CA ARG A 66 -2.80 -0.72 -1.26
C ARG A 66 -3.41 -0.71 0.14
N SER A 67 -3.64 -1.90 0.72
CA SER A 67 -4.21 -2.02 2.07
C SER A 67 -3.30 -1.44 3.15
N THR A 68 -1.99 -1.70 3.06
CA THR A 68 -1.00 -1.12 3.97
C THR A 68 -0.92 0.40 3.80
N PHE A 69 -0.91 0.88 2.56
CA PHE A 69 -0.87 2.30 2.23
C PHE A 69 -2.08 3.05 2.78
N ARG A 70 -3.31 2.55 2.58
CA ARG A 70 -4.54 3.16 3.13
C ARG A 70 -4.49 3.33 4.64
N LYS A 71 -4.01 2.30 5.36
CA LYS A 71 -3.90 2.34 6.83
C LYS A 71 -2.93 3.42 7.28
N GLU A 72 -1.79 3.55 6.62
CA GLU A 72 -0.81 4.60 6.92
C GLU A 72 -1.32 5.98 6.52
N LEU A 73 -1.94 6.13 5.34
CA LEU A 73 -2.51 7.38 4.86
C LEU A 73 -3.62 7.89 5.80
N LYS A 74 -4.44 6.97 6.34
CA LYS A 74 -5.45 7.30 7.36
C LYS A 74 -4.81 7.91 8.61
N LYS A 75 -3.74 7.32 9.16
CA LYS A 75 -3.04 7.87 10.34
C LYS A 75 -2.49 9.27 10.07
N VAL A 76 -1.90 9.48 8.89
CA VAL A 76 -1.42 10.81 8.48
C VAL A 76 -2.58 11.81 8.44
N ASN A 77 -3.70 11.45 7.81
CA ASN A 77 -4.85 12.36 7.68
C ASN A 77 -5.53 12.64 9.04
N ASP A 78 -5.68 11.63 9.89
CA ASP A 78 -6.26 11.79 11.23
C ASP A 78 -5.41 12.69 12.13
N SER A 79 -4.07 12.60 12.03
CA SER A 79 -3.17 13.50 12.77
C SER A 79 -3.31 14.97 12.34
N LYS A 80 -3.54 15.23 11.04
CA LYS A 80 -3.77 16.58 10.51
C LYS A 80 -5.12 17.17 10.94
N ARG A 81 -6.17 16.33 11.03
CA ARG A 81 -7.53 16.75 11.36
C ARG A 81 -7.70 17.13 12.83
N SER A 82 -6.87 16.59 13.71
CA SER A 82 -7.04 16.74 15.17
C SER A 82 -6.64 18.11 15.73
N GLY A 83 -6.38 19.10 14.87
CA GLY A 83 -6.03 20.47 15.27
C GLY A 83 -4.65 20.59 15.94
N ALA A 84 -3.84 19.53 15.83
CA ALA A 84 -2.51 19.49 16.40
C ALA A 84 -1.60 20.48 15.63
N GLY A 85 -0.71 21.17 16.33
CA GLY A 85 0.24 22.09 15.71
C GLY A 85 1.09 21.37 14.67
N SER A 86 1.77 22.09 13.77
CA SER A 86 2.60 21.51 12.71
C SER A 86 3.68 20.52 13.19
N GLU A 87 3.97 20.48 14.50
CA GLU A 87 4.92 19.58 15.14
C GLU A 87 4.34 18.20 15.53
N ASP A 88 3.02 18.02 15.47
CA ASP A 88 2.32 16.80 15.92
C ASP A 88 1.79 15.92 14.76
N VAL A 89 2.14 16.23 13.51
CA VAL A 89 1.69 15.45 12.35
C VAL A 89 2.40 14.09 12.33
N TYR A 90 1.62 13.02 12.25
CA TYR A 90 2.14 11.65 12.19
C TYR A 90 3.03 11.45 10.95
N VAL A 91 4.24 10.96 11.18
CA VAL A 91 5.18 10.55 10.12
C VAL A 91 4.97 9.06 9.81
N PRO A 92 4.67 8.68 8.55
CA PRO A 92 4.52 7.29 8.15
C PRO A 92 5.71 6.42 8.56
N SER A 93 5.41 5.28 9.18
CA SER A 93 6.40 4.27 9.54
C SER A 93 6.79 3.37 8.35
N LEU A 94 5.95 3.35 7.32
CA LEU A 94 6.16 2.57 6.11
C LEU A 94 7.28 3.19 5.25
N TRP A 95 8.43 2.52 5.18
CA TRP A 95 9.62 3.05 4.53
C TRP A 95 9.50 3.32 3.01
N TYR A 96 8.51 2.72 2.34
CA TYR A 96 8.19 2.98 0.93
C TYR A 96 6.89 3.78 0.74
N PHE A 97 6.39 4.44 1.80
CA PHE A 97 5.13 5.19 1.75
C PHE A 97 5.09 6.21 0.61
N ASN A 98 6.16 6.99 0.45
CA ASN A 98 6.28 8.01 -0.59
C ASN A 98 6.20 7.40 -2.01
N GLU A 99 6.59 6.13 -2.16
CA GLU A 99 6.52 5.45 -3.44
C GLU A 99 5.10 5.07 -3.87
N LEU A 100 4.16 5.05 -2.92
CA LEU A 100 2.76 4.75 -3.18
C LEU A 100 1.87 6.00 -3.24
N MET A 101 2.45 7.20 -3.15
CA MET A 101 1.70 8.46 -3.16
C MET A 101 0.90 8.71 -4.44
N PHE A 102 1.24 8.06 -5.56
CA PHE A 102 0.45 8.14 -6.79
C PHE A 102 -0.95 7.51 -6.65
N LEU A 103 -1.19 6.74 -5.58
CA LEU A 103 -2.48 6.12 -5.32
C LEU A 103 -3.41 7.00 -4.48
N VAL A 104 -2.96 8.15 -3.96
CA VAL A 104 -3.75 8.98 -3.03
C VAL A 104 -5.13 9.30 -3.58
N ASP A 105 -5.19 9.80 -4.82
CA ASP A 105 -6.44 10.22 -5.47
C ASP A 105 -7.39 9.03 -5.71
N GLN A 106 -6.84 7.83 -5.85
CA GLN A 106 -7.60 6.61 -6.07
C GLN A 106 -8.13 5.98 -4.77
N GLU A 107 -7.52 6.30 -3.63
CA GLU A 107 -7.87 5.76 -2.31
C GLU A 107 -8.68 6.76 -1.45
N THR A 108 -8.79 8.01 -1.91
CA THR A 108 -9.62 9.04 -1.31
C THR A 108 -10.68 9.53 -2.30
N PRO A 109 -11.65 8.69 -2.70
CA PRO A 109 -12.84 9.22 -3.36
C PRO A 109 -13.53 10.17 -2.37
N ASP A 110 -13.70 11.42 -2.78
CA ASP A 110 -14.36 12.47 -2.00
C ASP A 110 -15.63 11.92 -1.32
N THR A 111 -15.59 11.89 0.02
CA THR A 111 -16.73 11.70 0.94
C THR A 111 -17.81 10.69 0.57
N SER A 112 -17.72 9.49 1.14
CA SER A 112 -18.85 8.89 1.86
C SER A 112 -18.31 7.93 2.90
N GLU A 113 -18.55 8.27 4.16
CA GLU A 113 -18.29 7.39 5.30
C GLU A 113 -18.95 6.03 5.05
N SER A 114 -18.15 4.98 4.91
CA SER A 114 -18.66 3.61 4.97
C SER A 114 -17.94 2.90 6.10
N THR A 115 -18.74 2.60 7.12
CA THR A 115 -18.47 1.86 8.35
C THR A 115 -17.47 0.73 8.14
N PHE A 116 -16.23 0.91 8.62
CA PHE A 116 -15.37 -0.23 8.90
C PHE A 116 -15.46 -0.53 10.39
N ALA A 117 -16.06 -1.69 10.65
CA ALA A 117 -16.26 -2.27 11.95
C ALA A 117 -15.00 -2.20 12.81
N VAL A 118 -15.23 -1.84 14.07
CA VAL A 118 -14.42 -2.22 15.21
C VAL A 118 -14.14 -3.72 15.17
N ASP A 119 -12.88 -4.12 15.27
CA ASP A 119 -12.42 -5.04 16.33
C ASP A 119 -10.90 -5.24 16.24
N ASN A 120 -10.19 -4.74 17.25
CA ASN A 120 -9.61 -5.57 18.30
C ASN A 120 -8.33 -4.89 18.80
N GLU A 121 -8.45 -4.35 20.01
CA GLU A 121 -7.34 -3.93 20.84
C GLU A 121 -6.44 -5.13 21.13
N ASN A 122 -5.15 -4.98 20.90
CA ASN A 122 -4.17 -5.68 21.71
C ASN A 122 -2.95 -4.77 21.89
N SER A 123 -3.13 -3.76 22.74
CA SER A 123 -2.02 -3.03 23.33
C SER A 123 -1.32 -3.92 24.35
N GLN A 124 0.01 -3.80 24.31
CA GLN A 124 1.04 -4.50 25.06
C GLN A 124 0.86 -4.38 26.59
N ASP A 125 1.39 -5.33 27.36
CA ASP A 125 2.54 -4.99 28.20
C ASP A 125 3.33 -6.25 28.61
N SER A 126 4.65 -6.07 28.65
CA SER A 126 5.64 -7.01 29.15
C SER A 126 6.40 -6.28 30.25
N VAL A 127 6.25 -6.69 31.51
CA VAL A 127 7.21 -6.33 32.56
C VAL A 127 7.47 -7.53 33.47
N SER A 128 8.76 -7.75 33.66
CA SER A 128 9.45 -8.72 34.52
C SER A 128 9.52 -8.22 35.97
N GLU A 129 9.31 -9.09 36.98
CA GLU A 129 10.24 -9.22 38.13
C GLU A 129 9.84 -10.29 39.18
N ARG A 130 10.83 -11.13 39.50
CA ARG A 130 11.32 -11.55 40.84
C ARG A 130 10.46 -12.35 41.85
N THR A 131 11.06 -13.49 42.21
CA THR A 131 11.42 -13.93 43.58
C THR A 131 10.29 -14.31 44.55
N LEU A 132 10.14 -15.61 44.82
CA LEU A 132 10.68 -16.30 46.01
C LEU A 132 10.75 -17.81 45.75
#